data_AF-A0A7M1B496-F1
#
_entry.id   AF-A0A7M1B496-F1
#
_cell.length_a   1.000
_cell.length_b   1.000
_cell.length_c   1.000
_cell.angle_alpha   90.00
_cell.angle_beta   90.00
_cell.angle_gamma   90.00
#
_symmetry.space_group_name_H-M   'P 1'
#
loop_
_entity.id
_entity.type
_entity.pdbx_description
1 polymer ?
#
loop_
_entity_poly.entity_id
_entity_poly.type
_entity_poly.pdbx_seq_one_letter_code
_entity_poly.pdbx_strand_id
1 'polypeptide(L)'
;MKKLLLSLAFTALHVMAANAENSAVEKKSDVVKKHIQEQMQREQKYAKEQKFYQGKDYNLSAVEVDPSDLDAIPTIEPENDFDMTDVYRDDI
;
A
#
# COMPACT_ATOMS: atom_id res chain seq x y z
N MET A 1 -64.82 -18.59 19.85
CA MET A 1 -63.87 -17.53 20.27
C MET A 1 -62.46 -18.04 20.51
N LYS A 2 -62.23 -19.13 21.26
CA LYS A 2 -60.87 -19.68 21.50
C LYS A 2 -60.08 -20.04 20.22
N LYS A 3 -60.76 -20.57 19.19
CA LYS A 3 -60.14 -20.92 17.90
C LYS A 3 -59.72 -19.69 17.08
N LEU A 4 -60.40 -18.55 17.27
CA LEU A 4 -60.11 -17.29 16.58
C LEU A 4 -58.93 -16.55 17.21
N LEU A 5 -58.78 -16.67 18.53
CA LEU A 5 -57.60 -16.18 19.26
C LEU A 5 -56.33 -16.96 18.90
N LEU A 6 -56.46 -18.28 18.69
CA LEU A 6 -55.31 -19.14 18.32
C LEU A 6 -54.76 -18.83 16.93
N SER A 7 -55.63 -18.51 15.96
CA SER A 7 -55.17 -18.14 14.60
C SER A 7 -54.46 -16.79 14.58
N LEU A 8 -54.90 -15.83 15.41
CA LEU A 8 -54.27 -14.51 15.52
C LEU A 8 -52.87 -14.58 16.16
N ALA A 9 -52.67 -15.50 17.11
CA ALA A 9 -51.36 -15.74 17.72
C ALA A 9 -50.35 -16.33 16.71
N PHE A 10 -50.82 -17.22 15.83
CA PHE A 10 -49.97 -17.83 14.80
C PHE A 10 -49.51 -16.84 13.74
N THR A 11 -50.36 -15.90 13.33
CA THR A 11 -49.99 -14.86 12.35
C THR A 11 -49.02 -13.85 12.95
N ALA A 12 -49.21 -13.45 14.21
CA ALA A 12 -48.28 -12.57 14.92
C ALA A 12 -46.87 -13.19 15.06
N LEU A 13 -46.80 -14.50 15.30
CA LEU A 13 -45.52 -15.21 15.42
C LEU A 13 -44.76 -15.30 14.08
N HIS A 14 -45.47 -15.50 12.97
CA HIS A 14 -44.87 -15.50 11.63
C HIS A 14 -44.30 -14.12 11.24
N VAL A 15 -44.99 -13.03 11.60
CA VAL A 15 -44.53 -11.67 11.34
C VAL A 15 -43.26 -11.34 12.12
N MET A 16 -43.14 -11.80 13.38
CA MET A 16 -41.92 -11.60 14.18
C MET A 16 -40.73 -12.40 13.63
N ALA A 17 -40.94 -13.65 13.19
CA ALA A 17 -39.88 -14.46 12.60
C ALA A 17 -39.32 -13.86 11.30
N ALA A 18 -40.18 -13.35 10.41
CA ALA A 18 -39.77 -12.71 9.16
C ALA A 18 -38.96 -11.41 9.37
N ASN A 19 -39.26 -10.64 10.43
CA ASN A 19 -38.52 -9.42 10.77
C ASN A 19 -37.12 -9.69 11.36
N ALA A 20 -36.94 -10.84 12.04
CA ALA A 20 -35.64 -11.25 12.58
C ALA A 20 -34.64 -11.59 11.47
N GLU A 21 -35.10 -12.17 10.35
CA GLU A 21 -34.25 -12.50 9.19
C GLU A 21 -33.72 -11.25 8.49
N ASN A 22 -34.55 -10.22 8.30
CA ASN A 22 -34.12 -8.94 7.71
C ASN A 22 -33.01 -8.26 8.54
N SER A 23 -33.13 -8.30 9.87
CA SER A 23 -32.14 -7.71 10.78
C SER A 23 -30.78 -8.44 10.74
N ALA A 24 -30.77 -9.74 10.45
CA ALA A 24 -29.56 -10.53 10.31
C ALA A 24 -28.84 -10.31 8.97
N VAL A 25 -29.61 -10.04 7.91
CA VAL A 25 -29.09 -9.71 6.57
C VAL A 25 -28.43 -8.34 6.57
N GLU A 26 -29.03 -7.33 7.21
CA GLU A 26 -28.43 -5.99 7.32
C GLU A 26 -27.10 -6.00 8.08
N LYS A 27 -27.03 -6.72 9.21
CA LYS A 27 -25.78 -6.86 9.99
C LYS A 27 -24.65 -7.54 9.20
N LYS A 28 -24.98 -8.53 8.36
CA LYS A 28 -23.99 -9.15 7.47
C LYS A 28 -23.48 -8.17 6.41
N SER A 29 -24.35 -7.31 5.88
CA SER A 29 -23.98 -6.26 4.93
C SER A 29 -22.93 -5.30 5.51
N ASP A 30 -23.10 -4.86 6.75
CA ASP A 30 -22.26 -3.82 7.34
C ASP A 30 -20.86 -4.33 7.71
N VAL A 31 -20.76 -5.57 8.20
CA VAL A 31 -19.47 -6.23 8.46
C VAL A 31 -18.68 -6.41 7.16
N VAL A 32 -19.35 -6.80 6.07
CA VAL A 32 -18.71 -6.94 4.76
C VAL A 32 -18.20 -5.60 4.24
N LYS A 33 -19.01 -4.54 4.31
CA LYS A 33 -18.58 -3.18 3.92
C LYS A 33 -17.37 -2.71 4.72
N LYS A 34 -17.36 -2.94 6.03
CA LYS A 34 -16.24 -2.59 6.91
C LYS A 34 -14.95 -3.31 6.47
N HIS A 35 -15.01 -4.62 6.21
CA HIS A 35 -13.84 -5.37 5.77
C HIS A 35 -13.34 -4.94 4.39
N ILE A 36 -14.24 -4.61 3.46
CA ILE A 36 -13.86 -4.05 2.14
C ILE A 36 -13.11 -2.72 2.34
N GLN A 37 -13.62 -1.82 3.18
CA GLN A 37 -12.98 -0.54 3.46
C GLN A 37 -11.60 -0.70 4.11
N GLU A 38 -11.46 -1.65 5.04
CA GLU A 38 -10.17 -1.98 5.66
C GLU A 38 -9.14 -2.52 4.64
N GLN A 39 -9.57 -3.35 3.68
CA GLN A 39 -8.69 -3.84 2.61
C GLN A 39 -8.26 -2.70 1.69
N MET A 40 -9.18 -1.82 1.29
CA MET A 40 -8.86 -0.66 0.46
C MET A 40 -7.84 0.26 1.13
N GLN A 41 -7.95 0.49 2.44
CA GLN A 41 -6.99 1.29 3.20
C GLN A 41 -5.60 0.64 3.27
N ARG A 42 -5.55 -0.70 3.41
CA ARG A 42 -4.28 -1.45 3.35
C ARG A 42 -3.62 -1.34 1.99
N GLU A 43 -4.37 -1.54 0.92
CA GLU A 43 -3.86 -1.40 -0.45
C GLU A 43 -3.35 0.02 -0.72
N GLN A 44 -4.07 1.05 -0.29
CA GLN A 44 -3.61 2.44 -0.41
C GLN A 44 -2.33 2.72 0.38
N LYS A 45 -2.18 2.13 1.57
CA LYS A 45 -0.96 2.24 2.38
C LYS A 45 0.22 1.57 1.66
N TYR A 46 0.04 0.33 1.20
CA TYR A 46 1.10 -0.39 0.50
C TYR A 46 1.44 0.24 -0.86
N ALA A 47 0.48 0.81 -1.59
CA ALA A 47 0.74 1.56 -2.81
C ALA A 47 1.57 2.84 -2.57
N LYS A 48 1.44 3.46 -1.39
CA LYS A 48 2.31 4.56 -0.96
C LYS A 48 3.70 4.06 -0.56
N GLU A 49 3.79 2.92 0.12
CA GLU A 49 5.05 2.30 0.55
C GLU A 49 5.83 1.64 -0.61
N GLN A 50 5.14 1.25 -1.69
CA GLN A 50 5.76 0.73 -2.91
C GLN A 50 6.38 1.85 -3.78
N LYS A 51 6.21 3.12 -3.39
CA LYS A 51 7.11 4.17 -3.87
C LYS A 51 8.46 3.94 -3.20
N PHE A 52 9.41 3.40 -3.97
CA PHE A 52 10.82 3.57 -3.65
C PHE A 52 11.04 5.06 -3.36
N TYR A 53 11.39 5.39 -2.12
CA TYR A 53 11.77 6.74 -1.77
C TYR A 53 12.93 7.14 -2.68
N GLN A 54 12.70 8.11 -3.55
CA GLN A 54 13.75 8.66 -4.41
C GLN A 54 14.63 9.56 -3.55
N GLY A 55 15.89 9.79 -3.94
CA GLY A 55 16.81 10.63 -3.14
C GLY A 55 16.24 11.99 -2.73
N LYS A 56 15.30 12.55 -3.53
CA LYS A 56 14.55 13.78 -3.25
C LYS A 56 13.59 13.73 -2.05
N ASP A 57 13.24 12.52 -1.60
CA ASP A 57 12.31 12.28 -0.49
C ASP A 57 13.03 12.20 0.87
N TYR A 58 14.38 12.29 0.88
CA TYR A 58 15.21 12.32 2.08
C TYR A 58 15.95 13.65 2.23
N ASN A 59 16.09 14.12 3.47
CA ASN A 59 17.01 15.20 3.79
C ASN A 59 18.42 14.61 3.94
N LEU A 60 19.22 14.68 2.87
CA LEU A 60 20.58 14.15 2.82
C LEU A 60 21.64 15.13 3.35
N SER A 61 21.25 16.36 3.72
CA SER A 61 22.16 17.42 4.19
C SER A 61 22.85 17.09 5.51
N ALA A 62 22.36 16.10 6.26
CA ALA A 62 22.98 15.64 7.50
C ALA A 62 24.25 14.79 7.27
N VAL A 63 24.49 14.32 6.05
CA VAL A 63 25.62 13.44 5.68
C VAL A 63 26.37 14.00 4.47
N GLU A 64 26.19 15.29 4.18
CA GLU A 64 26.87 15.96 3.09
C GLU A 64 28.36 16.11 3.44
N VAL A 65 29.22 15.55 2.59
CA VAL A 65 30.68 15.58 2.79
C VAL A 65 31.17 16.97 2.42
N ASP A 66 32.04 17.55 3.25
CA ASP A 66 32.66 18.83 2.92
C ASP A 66 33.58 18.64 1.71
N PRO A 67 33.41 19.39 0.61
CA PRO A 67 34.28 19.30 -0.56
C PRO A 67 35.76 19.53 -0.22
N SER A 68 36.07 20.30 0.83
CA SER A 68 37.44 20.52 1.28
C SER A 68 38.10 19.28 1.90
N ASP A 69 37.31 18.30 2.37
CA ASP A 69 37.84 17.02 2.82
C ASP A 69 38.43 16.20 1.65
N LEU A 70 38.02 16.49 0.41
CA LEU A 70 38.53 15.82 -0.79
C LEU A 70 39.97 16.23 -1.13
N ASP A 71 40.42 17.40 -0.69
CA ASP A 71 41.79 17.89 -0.94
C ASP A 71 42.85 17.06 -0.21
N ALA A 72 42.45 16.38 0.87
CA ALA A 72 43.33 15.49 1.63
C ALA A 72 43.48 14.09 1.00
N ILE A 73 42.66 13.76 -0.01
CA ILE A 73 42.69 12.46 -0.68
C ILE A 73 43.77 12.50 -1.76
N PRO A 74 44.81 11.65 -1.69
CA PRO A 74 45.84 11.63 -2.73
C PRO A 74 45.23 11.22 -4.06
N THR A 75 45.51 11.98 -5.12
CA THR A 75 45.18 11.58 -6.49
C THR A 75 46.00 10.35 -6.85
N ILE A 76 45.33 9.23 -7.13
CA ILE A 76 45.97 8.02 -7.63
C ILE A 76 46.00 8.13 -9.15
N GLU A 77 47.20 8.32 -9.72
CA GLU A 77 47.37 8.22 -11.17
C GLU A 77 47.29 6.73 -11.57
N PRO A 78 46.52 6.39 -12.62
CA PRO A 78 46.53 5.04 -13.14
C PRO A 78 47.92 4.70 -13.67
N GLU A 79 48.53 3.61 -13.19
CA GLU A 79 49.87 3.17 -13.62
C GLU A 79 49.96 2.87 -15.12
N ASN A 80 48.81 2.58 -15.76
CA ASN A 80 48.67 2.46 -17.19
C ASN A 80 47.61 3.44 -17.68
N ASP A 81 48.04 4.44 -18.46
CA ASP A 81 47.16 5.11 -19.41
C ASP A 81 46.86 4.09 -20.51
N PHE A 82 45.68 3.47 -20.46
CA PHE A 82 45.22 2.60 -21.54
C PHE A 82 44.94 3.47 -22.75
N ASP A 83 45.99 3.84 -23.49
CA ASP A 83 45.89 4.55 -24.74
C ASP A 83 45.20 3.65 -25.78
N MET A 84 43.88 3.81 -25.87
CA MET A 84 43.01 3.11 -26.82
C MET A 84 43.03 3.77 -28.19
N THR A 85 43.87 4.79 -28.42
CA THR A 85 43.92 5.51 -29.70
C THR A 85 44.24 4.57 -30.86
N ASP A 86 45.05 3.54 -30.63
CA ASP A 86 45.39 2.52 -31.64
C ASP A 86 44.19 1.62 -32.01
N VAL A 87 43.28 1.35 -31.07
CA VAL A 87 42.11 0.48 -31.29
C VAL A 87 41.03 1.15 -32.15
N TYR A 88 40.94 2.48 -32.09
CA TYR A 88 39.93 3.28 -32.78
C TYR A 88 40.54 4.15 -33.90
N ARG A 89 41.65 3.72 -34.47
CA ARG A 89 42.23 4.37 -35.64
C ARG A 89 41.32 4.22 -36.85
N ASP A 90 40.77 5.33 -37.31
CA ASP A 90 39.95 5.43 -38.53
C ASP A 90 40.78 5.46 -39.83
N ASP A 91 42.12 5.37 -39.75
CA ASP A 91 43.07 5.50 -40.86
C ASP A 91 43.65 4.17 -41.39
N ILE A 92 42.99 3.04 -41.12
CA ILE A 92 43.24 1.73 -41.76
C ILE A 92 42.07 1.32 -42.65
#